data_AF-A0A2S8NQY9-F1
#
_entry.id   AF-A0A2S8NQY9-F1
#
_cell.length_a   1.000
_cell.length_b   1.000
_cell.length_c   1.000
_cell.angle_alpha   90.00
_cell.angle_beta   90.00
_cell.angle_gamma   90.00
#
_symmetry.space_group_name_H-M   'P 1'
#
loop_
_entity.id
_entity.type
_entity.pdbx_description
1 polymer ?
#
loop_
_entity_poly.entity_id
_entity_poly.type
_entity_poly.pdbx_seq_one_letter_code
_entity_poly.pdbx_strand_id
1 'polypeptide(L)'
;MKNIVQNVSFPFAIKGDDFKELSLKALNIKKWIDENGPELAEFIYRHRNQYNTTGYKDVHLKDIPSTLTKIDIVFKEPLDPVKEFKDALNRIHTNIINFEKSIENHKIQIKNNINQ
;
A
#
# COMPACT_ATOMS: atom_id res chain seq x y z
N MET A 1 42.70 24.95 -17.87
CA MET A 1 41.56 24.64 -16.98
C MET A 1 41.88 23.35 -16.24
N LYS A 2 41.84 23.33 -14.90
CA LYS A 2 41.93 22.08 -14.14
C LYS A 2 40.51 21.50 -14.11
N ASN A 3 40.29 20.36 -14.77
CA ASN A 3 39.05 19.62 -14.64
C ASN A 3 38.96 19.09 -13.20
N ILE A 4 38.20 19.76 -12.35
CA ILE A 4 37.87 19.27 -11.01
C ILE A 4 36.79 18.21 -11.22
N VAL A 5 37.16 16.93 -11.14
CA VAL A 5 36.19 15.84 -11.09
C VAL A 5 35.57 15.87 -9.70
N GLN A 6 34.38 16.46 -9.57
CA GLN A 6 33.60 16.35 -8.34
C GLN A 6 32.99 14.95 -8.29
N ASN A 7 33.39 14.16 -7.28
CA ASN A 7 32.70 12.92 -6.96
C ASN A 7 31.33 13.28 -6.38
N VAL A 8 30.28 13.03 -7.15
CA VAL A 8 28.89 13.17 -6.71
C VAL A 8 28.43 11.83 -6.16
N SER A 9 28.04 11.80 -4.89
CA SER A 9 27.37 10.64 -4.29
C SER A 9 25.87 10.90 -4.23
N PHE A 10 25.08 9.97 -4.75
CA PHE A 10 23.62 10.04 -4.69
C PHE A 10 23.12 9.18 -3.53
N PRO A 11 22.43 9.76 -2.54
CA PRO A 11 21.84 8.97 -1.47
C PRO A 11 20.76 8.05 -2.05
N PHE A 12 21.01 6.74 -2.00
CA PHE A 12 20.04 5.71 -2.36
C PHE A 12 19.52 5.07 -1.07
N ALA A 13 18.34 5.51 -0.63
CA ALA A 13 17.78 5.12 0.66
C ALA A 13 17.10 3.73 0.66
N ILE A 14 17.08 3.04 -0.49
CA ILE A 14 16.51 1.70 -0.63
C ILE A 14 17.60 0.67 -0.39
N LYS A 15 17.34 -0.27 0.51
CA LYS A 15 18.20 -1.41 0.85
C LYS A 15 17.68 -2.66 0.14
N GLY A 16 18.56 -3.63 -0.12
CA GLY A 16 18.17 -4.91 -0.72
C GLY A 16 17.06 -5.63 0.09
N ASP A 17 17.08 -5.47 1.41
CA ASP A 17 16.07 -6.06 2.30
C ASP A 17 14.69 -5.41 2.17
N ASP A 18 14.55 -4.18 1.67
CA ASP A 18 13.25 -3.52 1.52
C ASP A 18 12.30 -4.33 0.62
N PHE A 19 12.83 -4.88 -0.49
CA PHE A 19 12.04 -5.72 -1.40
C PHE A 19 11.72 -7.09 -0.81
N LYS A 20 12.62 -7.64 0.01
CA LYS A 20 12.41 -8.90 0.73
C LYS A 20 11.31 -8.74 1.78
N GLU A 21 11.36 -7.69 2.58
CA GLU A 21 10.33 -7.33 3.56
C GLU A 21 8.97 -7.11 2.89
N LEU A 22 8.95 -6.38 1.77
CA LEU A 22 7.73 -6.15 1.00
C LEU A 22 7.12 -7.46 0.47
N SER A 23 7.98 -8.37 -0.02
CA SER A 23 7.55 -9.68 -0.52
C SER A 23 6.98 -10.57 0.59
N LEU A 24 7.55 -10.52 1.80
CA LEU A 24 7.03 -11.23 2.96
C LEU A 24 5.65 -10.70 3.39
N LYS A 25 5.45 -9.38 3.37
CA LYS A 25 4.13 -8.78 3.63
C LYS A 25 3.09 -9.21 2.60
N ALA A 26 3.45 -9.22 1.31
CA ALA A 26 2.57 -9.69 0.25
C ALA A 26 2.18 -11.17 0.41
N LEU A 27 3.13 -12.01 0.82
CA LEU A 27 2.89 -13.43 1.07
C LEU A 27 1.87 -13.66 2.19
N ASN A 28 1.99 -12.91 3.30
CA ASN A 28 1.06 -13.01 4.42
C ASN A 28 -0.36 -12.58 4.01
N ILE A 29 -0.50 -11.50 3.24
CA ILE A 29 -1.78 -11.06 2.70
C ILE A 29 -2.38 -12.15 1.80
N LYS A 30 -1.58 -12.71 0.88
CA LYS A 30 -2.04 -13.77 -0.01
C LYS A 30 -2.52 -14.99 0.78
N LYS A 31 -1.75 -15.44 1.78
CA LYS A 31 -2.12 -16.56 2.64
C LYS A 31 -3.44 -16.30 3.35
N TRP A 32 -3.64 -15.11 3.91
CA TRP A 32 -4.89 -14.74 4.56
C TRP A 32 -6.08 -14.78 3.58
N ILE A 33 -5.91 -14.25 2.36
CA ILE A 33 -6.96 -14.27 1.33
C ILE A 33 -7.30 -15.71 0.92
N ASP A 34 -6.28 -16.56 0.74
CA ASP A 34 -6.47 -17.95 0.35
C ASP A 34 -7.20 -18.74 1.46
N GLU A 35 -6.92 -18.44 2.74
CA GLU A 35 -7.54 -19.09 3.91
C GLU A 35 -8.97 -18.60 4.21
N ASN A 36 -9.20 -17.28 4.16
CA ASN A 36 -10.43 -16.65 4.65
C ASN A 36 -11.35 -16.12 3.54
N GLY A 37 -10.84 -16.03 2.30
CA GLY A 37 -11.56 -15.48 1.15
C GLY A 37 -12.90 -16.18 0.85
N PRO A 38 -13.00 -17.52 0.92
CA PRO A 38 -14.28 -18.21 0.72
C PRO A 38 -15.34 -17.85 1.77
N GLU A 39 -14.97 -17.83 3.05
CA GLU A 39 -15.87 -17.46 4.15
C GLU A 39 -16.31 -15.99 4.04
N LEU A 40 -15.36 -15.11 3.70
CA LEU A 40 -15.65 -13.70 3.47
C LEU A 40 -16.64 -13.49 2.31
N ALA A 41 -16.42 -14.19 1.19
CA ALA A 41 -17.32 -14.13 0.03
C ALA A 41 -18.73 -14.61 0.38
N GLU A 42 -18.84 -15.69 1.16
CA GLU A 42 -20.11 -16.20 1.64
C GLU A 42 -20.80 -15.24 2.62
N PHE A 43 -20.05 -14.65 3.55
CA PHE A 43 -20.55 -13.63 4.48
C PHE A 43 -21.14 -12.43 3.73
N ILE A 44 -20.42 -11.90 2.73
CA ILE A 44 -20.88 -10.80 1.88
C ILE A 44 -22.14 -11.20 1.10
N TYR A 45 -22.15 -12.40 0.51
CA TYR A 45 -23.29 -12.91 -0.25
C TYR A 45 -24.55 -13.04 0.60
N ARG A 46 -24.44 -13.65 1.79
CA ARG A 46 -25.56 -13.81 2.74
C ARG A 46 -26.10 -12.47 3.21
N HIS A 47 -25.23 -11.54 3.59
CA HIS A 47 -25.64 -10.20 4.02
C HIS A 47 -26.32 -9.44 2.87
N ARG A 48 -25.71 -9.41 1.67
CA ARG A 48 -26.29 -8.75 0.49
C ARG A 48 -27.67 -9.30 0.16
N ASN A 49 -27.84 -10.62 0.23
CA ASN A 49 -29.14 -11.25 -0.05
C ASN A 49 -30.16 -11.00 1.05
N GLN A 50 -29.78 -11.04 2.32
CA GLN A 50 -30.68 -10.71 3.43
C GLN A 50 -31.29 -9.31 3.28
N TYR A 51 -30.48 -8.31 2.87
CA TYR A 51 -30.97 -6.97 2.57
C TYR A 51 -31.82 -6.88 1.29
N ASN A 52 -31.51 -7.69 0.27
CA ASN A 52 -32.23 -7.69 -1.00
C ASN A 52 -33.59 -8.43 -0.96
N THR A 53 -33.69 -9.55 -0.22
CA THR A 53 -34.89 -10.41 -0.24
C THR A 53 -35.94 -10.02 0.78
N THR A 54 -35.57 -9.37 1.89
CA THR A 54 -36.53 -8.90 2.91
C THR A 54 -37.17 -7.55 2.56
N GLY A 55 -36.68 -6.85 1.52
CA GLY A 55 -37.24 -5.56 1.10
C GLY A 55 -37.27 -4.51 2.22
N TYR A 56 -36.28 -4.53 3.12
CA TYR A 56 -36.24 -3.70 4.34
C TYR A 56 -37.46 -3.86 5.28
N LYS A 57 -38.29 -4.90 5.13
CA LYS A 57 -39.31 -5.21 6.13
C LYS A 57 -38.63 -5.84 7.35
N ASP A 58 -38.90 -5.26 8.51
CA ASP A 58 -38.42 -5.70 9.84
C ASP A 58 -36.91 -5.50 10.15
N VAL A 59 -36.16 -4.74 9.34
CA VAL A 59 -34.83 -4.26 9.73
C VAL A 59 -34.99 -2.99 10.56
N HIS A 60 -34.81 -3.08 11.89
CA HIS A 60 -34.87 -1.90 12.73
C HIS A 60 -33.55 -1.12 12.68
N LEU A 61 -33.61 0.21 12.82
CA LEU A 61 -32.41 1.07 12.87
C LEU A 61 -31.40 0.64 13.95
N LYS A 62 -31.86 -0.01 15.02
CA LYS A 62 -31.04 -0.58 16.10
C LYS A 62 -30.20 -1.79 15.67
N ASP A 63 -30.56 -2.46 14.57
CA ASP A 63 -29.88 -3.67 14.10
C ASP A 63 -28.67 -3.31 13.20
N ILE A 64 -28.69 -2.11 12.59
CA ILE A 64 -27.63 -1.58 11.71
C ILE A 64 -26.27 -1.46 12.42
N PRO A 65 -26.15 -0.90 13.65
CA PRO A 65 -24.89 -0.85 14.38
C PRO A 65 -24.26 -2.22 14.63
N SER A 66 -25.09 -3.24 14.91
CA SER A 66 -24.59 -4.60 15.18
C SER A 66 -23.99 -5.25 13.92
N THR A 67 -24.59 -5.00 12.75
CA THR A 67 -24.05 -5.46 11.47
C THR A 67 -22.80 -4.69 11.07
N LEU A 68 -22.76 -3.38 11.28
CA LEU A 68 -21.56 -2.56 11.05
C LEU A 68 -20.39 -3.01 11.92
N THR A 69 -20.64 -3.35 13.18
CA THR A 69 -19.61 -3.87 14.10
C THR A 69 -19.06 -5.22 13.61
N LYS A 70 -19.92 -6.10 13.08
CA LYS A 70 -19.49 -7.40 12.51
C LYS A 70 -18.69 -7.22 11.22
N ILE A 71 -19.10 -6.30 10.36
CA ILE A 71 -18.35 -5.91 9.16
C ILE A 71 -16.97 -5.37 9.58
N ASP A 72 -16.93 -4.42 10.50
CA ASP A 72 -15.66 -3.86 10.99
C ASP A 72 -14.75 -4.97 11.54
N ILE A 73 -15.25 -5.92 12.33
CA ILE A 73 -14.43 -7.03 12.85
C ILE A 73 -13.87 -7.91 11.70
N VAL A 74 -14.72 -8.31 10.76
CA VAL A 74 -14.35 -9.22 9.65
C VAL A 74 -13.39 -8.55 8.66
N PHE A 75 -13.53 -7.24 8.41
CA PHE A 75 -12.69 -6.52 7.45
C PHE A 75 -11.48 -5.83 8.08
N LYS A 76 -11.44 -5.60 9.39
CA LYS A 76 -10.29 -4.96 10.05
C LYS A 76 -9.05 -5.83 10.02
N GLU A 77 -9.21 -7.14 10.27
CA GLU A 77 -8.09 -8.09 10.27
C GLU A 77 -7.29 -8.12 8.94
N PRO A 78 -7.91 -8.12 7.75
CA PRO A 78 -7.18 -8.00 6.49
C PRO A 78 -6.76 -6.57 6.13
N LEU A 79 -7.45 -5.53 6.62
CA LEU A 79 -7.13 -4.14 6.29
C LEU A 79 -5.81 -3.70 6.90
N ASP A 80 -5.47 -4.16 8.10
CA ASP A 80 -4.24 -3.77 8.79
C ASP A 80 -2.97 -4.25 8.04
N PRO A 81 -2.81 -5.53 7.65
CA PRO A 81 -1.69 -5.99 6.83
C PRO A 81 -1.62 -5.33 5.45
N VAL A 82 -2.77 -5.09 4.81
CA VAL A 82 -2.84 -4.41 3.50
C VAL A 82 -2.37 -2.96 3.61
N LYS A 83 -2.75 -2.27 4.69
CA LYS A 83 -2.28 -0.90 4.97
C LYS A 83 -0.77 -0.88 5.15
N GLU A 84 -0.21 -1.77 5.96
CA GLU A 84 1.25 -1.85 6.15
C GLU A 84 2.00 -2.13 4.85
N PHE A 85 1.49 -3.03 4.00
CA PHE A 85 2.05 -3.31 2.69
C PHE A 85 2.05 -2.05 1.81
N LYS A 86 0.93 -1.34 1.77
CA LYS A 86 0.77 -0.12 0.98
C LYS A 86 1.73 0.97 1.45
N ASP A 87 1.89 1.14 2.76
CA ASP A 87 2.79 2.14 3.33
C ASP A 87 4.26 1.82 3.00
N ALA A 88 4.66 0.55 3.08
CA ALA A 88 6.00 0.10 2.68
C ALA A 88 6.27 0.32 1.17
N LEU A 89 5.30 0.00 0.32
CA LEU A 89 5.39 0.24 -1.12
C LEU A 89 5.52 1.75 -1.43
N ASN A 90 4.72 2.59 -0.78
CA ASN A 90 4.76 4.04 -0.95
C ASN A 90 6.09 4.65 -0.52
N ARG A 91 6.68 4.13 0.56
CA ARG A 91 8.04 4.52 1.01
C ARG A 91 9.07 4.24 -0.07
N ILE A 92 9.08 3.02 -0.61
CA ILE A 92 10.01 2.61 -1.67
C ILE A 92 9.82 3.51 -2.90
N HIS A 93 8.58 3.69 -3.35
CA HIS A 93 8.27 4.51 -4.53
C HIS A 93 8.73 5.96 -4.36
N THR A 94 8.48 6.56 -3.18
CA THR A 94 8.92 7.92 -2.88
C THR A 94 10.44 8.05 -2.89
N ASN A 95 11.16 7.06 -2.36
CA ASN A 95 12.61 7.03 -2.39
C ASN A 95 13.16 6.94 -3.83
N ILE A 96 12.51 6.17 -4.72
CA ILE A 96 12.86 6.12 -6.15
C ILE A 96 12.68 7.50 -6.79
N ILE A 97 11.51 8.13 -6.62
CA ILE A 97 11.24 9.47 -7.18
C ILE A 97 12.27 10.50 -6.69
N ASN A 98 12.62 10.47 -5.41
CA ASN A 98 13.60 11.40 -4.84
C ASN A 98 15.00 11.17 -5.43
N PHE A 99 15.37 9.92 -5.65
CA PHE A 99 16.63 9.57 -6.30
C PHE A 99 16.68 10.07 -7.76
N GLU A 100 15.62 9.84 -8.54
CA GLU A 100 15.49 10.36 -9.91
C GLU A 100 15.63 11.88 -9.96
N LYS A 101 14.92 12.59 -9.08
CA LYS A 101 15.04 14.05 -8.94
C LYS A 101 16.46 14.49 -8.60
N SER A 102 17.14 13.76 -7.72
CA SER A 102 18.52 14.07 -7.35
C SER A 102 19.47 13.94 -8.54
N ILE A 103 19.29 12.92 -9.38
CA ILE A 103 20.07 12.73 -10.62
C ILE A 103 19.79 13.86 -11.61
N GLU A 104 18.52 14.17 -11.88
CA GLU A 104 18.15 15.20 -12.87
C GLU A 104 18.65 16.59 -12.45
N ASN A 105 18.55 16.94 -11.17
CA ASN A 105 19.06 18.21 -10.65
C ASN A 105 20.58 18.33 -10.84
N HIS A 106 21.34 17.26 -10.59
CA HIS A 106 22.80 17.28 -10.81
C HIS A 106 23.16 17.38 -12.30
N LYS A 107 22.38 16.73 -13.18
CA LYS A 107 22.55 16.85 -14.64
C LYS A 107 22.36 18.30 -15.10
N ILE A 108 21.39 19.02 -14.54
CA ILE A 108 21.18 20.46 -14.80
C ILE A 108 22.37 21.28 -14.27
N GLN A 109 22.85 21.01 -13.06
CA GLN A 109 24.01 21.72 -12.48
C GLN A 109 25.29 21.54 -13.32
N ILE A 110 25.57 20.33 -13.80
CA ILE A 110 26.73 20.08 -14.68
C ILE A 110 26.61 20.89 -15.98
N LYS A 111 25.42 20.95 -16.61
CA LYS A 111 25.21 21.75 -17.82
C LYS A 111 25.44 23.24 -17.59
N ASN A 112 24.99 23.78 -16.45
CA ASN A 112 25.19 25.19 -16.12
C ASN A 112 26.67 25.52 -15.85
N ASN A 113 27.41 24.61 -15.22
CA ASN A 113 28.86 24.79 -14.98
C ASN A 113 29.71 24.67 -16.25
N ILE A 114 29.24 23.99 -17.30
CA ILE A 114 29.94 23.91 -18.60
C ILE A 114 29.77 25.20 -19.42
N ASN A 115 28.68 25.95 -19.20
CA ASN A 115 28.35 27.16 -19.94
C ASN A 115 28.84 28.46 -19.27
N GLN A 116 29.63 28.38 -18.18
CA GLN A 116 30.29 29.50 -17.50
C GLN A 116 31.79 29.48 -17.76
#